data_AF-A0A7C4EZ09-F1
#
_entry.id   AF-A0A7C4EZ09-F1
#
_cell.length_a   1.000
_cell.length_b   1.000
_cell.length_c   1.000
_cell.angle_alpha   90.00
_cell.angle_beta   90.00
_cell.angle_gamma   90.00
#
_symmetry.space_group_name_H-M   'P 1'
#
loop_
_entity.id
_entity.type
_entity.pdbx_description
1 polymer ?
#
loop_
_entity_poly.entity_id
_entity_poly.type
_entity_poly.pdbx_seq_one_letter_code
_entity_poly.pdbx_strand_id
1 'polypeptide(L)'
;MGWILFLLWIILINVIKDYFWQVTIAIVGFYLVLKFIKTKIQEFSKLKYKAKEYDKYYSEITSLQKSKEKLEEERRNFENYKKEELENINQLVKEKSSGFPWLAKAFSDYYYLQKLKVADYLEHKSHPATVSAEKVREIARERRTIEEKLRIAQWIINYYQDLFPFLEDLLGDNIDEETLKKILLRDIEKPIKEVDEIGIDPVRIYLSHLSEEKYQKLSSVQRNQLALDRYWNRPNKSKWQLGRDYERYIGYIYEKNGYNVYYQGILEGFDDLGRDLICKKGEQTIIIQCKRWSQHKTIHEKHINQLYGTVIKYIIDHPSEKVGAILYTTTKLSDRAKEFAKYLSIKVAEEFQFQNYPSIKCNISRRTGEKIYHLPFDQQYDRTLIEEERNECYVETVEEAEKLGYRRAWRWKGQETE
;
A
#
# COMPACT_ATOMS: atom_id res chain seq x y z
N MET A 1 -1.87 -20.18 -116.09
CA MET A 1 -0.65 -20.82 -115.53
C MET A 1 -0.91 -22.21 -114.92
N GLY A 2 -2.14 -22.53 -114.46
CA GLY A 2 -2.45 -23.84 -113.87
C GLY A 2 -2.42 -25.05 -114.82
N TRP A 3 -2.80 -24.89 -116.09
CA TRP A 3 -2.83 -26.01 -117.07
C TRP A 3 -1.42 -26.50 -117.49
N ILE A 4 -0.45 -25.58 -117.57
CA ILE A 4 0.94 -25.92 -117.90
C ILE A 4 1.61 -26.65 -116.72
N LEU A 5 1.33 -26.22 -115.48
CA LEU A 5 1.78 -26.90 -114.27
C LEU A 5 1.15 -28.30 -114.12
N PHE A 6 -0.11 -28.48 -114.53
CA PHE A 6 -0.79 -29.77 -114.51
C PHE A 6 -0.22 -30.75 -115.54
N LEU A 7 0.09 -30.29 -116.75
CA LEU A 7 0.74 -31.12 -117.77
C LEU A 7 2.19 -31.48 -117.40
N LEU A 8 2.95 -30.53 -116.85
CA LEU A 8 4.28 -30.81 -116.31
C LEU A 8 4.22 -31.82 -115.15
N TRP A 9 3.19 -31.75 -114.31
CA TRP A 9 2.97 -32.71 -113.21
C TRP A 9 2.64 -34.12 -113.72
N ILE A 10 1.84 -34.26 -114.77
CA ILE A 10 1.55 -35.56 -115.41
C ILE A 10 2.80 -36.16 -116.05
N ILE A 11 3.63 -35.34 -116.72
CA ILE A 11 4.89 -35.78 -117.32
C ILE A 11 5.88 -36.22 -116.23
N LEU A 12 5.96 -35.46 -115.13
CA LEU A 12 6.80 -35.81 -113.98
C LEU A 12 6.34 -37.13 -113.32
N ILE A 13 5.03 -37.35 -113.19
CA ILE A 13 4.46 -38.61 -112.68
C ILE A 13 4.80 -39.80 -113.57
N ASN A 14 4.80 -39.63 -114.89
CA ASN A 14 5.13 -40.72 -115.82
C ASN A 14 6.64 -41.02 -115.86
N VAL A 15 7.51 -40.02 -115.68
CA VAL A 15 8.98 -40.20 -115.64
C VAL A 15 9.45 -40.79 -114.31
N ILE A 16 8.73 -40.54 -113.22
CA ILE A 16 9.12 -40.97 -111.86
C ILE A 16 8.23 -42.14 -111.38
N LYS A 17 7.52 -42.84 -112.26
CA LYS A 17 6.54 -43.88 -111.87
C LYS A 17 7.10 -44.95 -110.92
N ASP A 18 8.34 -45.36 -111.12
CA ASP A 18 9.01 -46.38 -110.28
C ASP A 18 9.53 -45.82 -108.93
N TYR A 19 9.63 -44.50 -108.79
CA TYR A 19 10.18 -43.82 -107.61
C TYR A 19 9.21 -42.86 -106.92
N PHE A 20 8.03 -42.61 -107.50
CA PHE A 20 7.05 -41.61 -107.03
C PHE A 20 6.65 -41.91 -105.59
N TRP A 21 6.28 -43.16 -105.32
CA TRP A 21 5.94 -43.63 -103.98
C TRP A 21 7.10 -43.47 -103.00
N GLN A 22 8.34 -43.78 -103.42
CA GLN A 22 9.52 -43.64 -102.57
C GLN A 22 9.81 -42.18 -102.20
N VAL A 23 9.69 -41.26 -103.15
CA VAL A 23 9.87 -39.82 -102.94
C VAL A 23 8.76 -39.25 -102.05
N THR A 24 7.48 -39.61 -102.28
CA THR A 24 6.39 -39.19 -101.38
C THR A 24 6.55 -39.74 -99.97
N ILE A 25 6.96 -40.99 -99.80
CA ILE A 25 7.22 -41.59 -98.47
C ILE A 25 8.38 -40.85 -97.78
N ALA A 26 9.44 -40.52 -98.51
CA ALA A 26 10.56 -39.75 -97.96
C ALA A 26 10.16 -38.33 -97.53
N ILE A 27 9.35 -37.62 -98.34
CA ILE A 27 8.85 -36.28 -98.00
C ILE A 27 7.90 -36.31 -96.80
N VAL A 28 6.98 -37.28 -96.75
CA VAL A 28 6.07 -37.46 -95.61
C VAL A 28 6.87 -37.84 -94.35
N GLY A 29 7.85 -38.74 -94.47
CA GLY A 29 8.75 -39.09 -93.38
C GLY A 29 9.53 -37.88 -92.86
N PHE A 30 10.09 -37.07 -93.76
CA PHE A 30 10.80 -35.84 -93.40
C PHE A 30 9.88 -34.82 -92.72
N TYR A 31 8.66 -34.63 -93.21
CA TYR A 31 7.67 -33.77 -92.58
C TYR A 31 7.27 -34.25 -91.18
N LEU A 32 7.09 -35.56 -90.99
CA LEU A 32 6.80 -36.15 -89.69
C LEU A 32 7.97 -35.97 -88.71
N VAL A 33 9.21 -36.12 -89.17
CA VAL A 33 10.42 -35.86 -88.37
C VAL A 33 10.50 -34.39 -87.98
N LEU A 34 10.27 -33.45 -88.91
CA LEU A 34 10.25 -32.02 -88.59
C LEU A 34 9.14 -31.66 -87.59
N LYS A 35 7.95 -32.27 -87.72
CA LYS A 35 6.86 -32.08 -86.76
C LYS A 35 7.24 -32.64 -85.38
N PHE A 36 7.88 -33.80 -85.32
CA PHE A 36 8.37 -34.38 -84.08
C PHE A 36 9.42 -33.50 -83.40
N ILE A 37 10.40 -33.00 -84.16
CA ILE A 37 11.44 -32.07 -83.67
C ILE A 37 10.79 -30.79 -83.13
N LYS A 38 9.83 -30.19 -83.86
CA LYS A 38 9.12 -28.99 -83.42
C LYS A 38 8.37 -29.22 -82.11
N THR A 39 7.75 -30.39 -81.96
CA THR A 39 7.03 -30.78 -80.74
C THR A 39 7.99 -30.94 -79.56
N LYS A 40 9.15 -31.59 -79.79
CA LYS A 40 10.20 -31.73 -78.76
C LYS A 40 10.83 -30.41 -78.35
N ILE A 41 11.04 -29.49 -79.29
CA ILE A 41 11.52 -28.13 -78.98
C ILE A 41 10.50 -27.38 -78.12
N GLN A 42 9.21 -27.50 -78.41
CA GLN A 42 8.15 -26.89 -77.60
C GLN A 42 8.10 -27.49 -76.18
N GLU A 43 8.21 -28.81 -76.04
CA GLU A 43 8.32 -29.46 -74.72
C GLU A 43 9.55 -28.98 -73.94
N PHE A 44 10.71 -28.91 -74.60
CA PHE A 44 11.94 -28.43 -73.99
C PHE A 44 11.84 -26.96 -73.55
N SER A 45 11.20 -26.10 -74.35
CA SER A 45 10.95 -24.71 -73.97
C SER A 45 10.03 -24.58 -72.75
N LYS A 46 9.00 -25.44 -72.64
CA LYS A 46 8.09 -25.48 -71.49
C LYS A 46 8.81 -25.95 -70.23
N LEU A 47 9.65 -26.98 -70.35
CA LEU A 47 10.47 -27.49 -69.25
C LEU A 47 11.46 -26.43 -68.76
N LYS A 48 12.12 -25.71 -69.69
CA LYS A 48 13.05 -24.63 -69.35
C LYS A 48 12.35 -23.48 -68.62
N TYR A 49 11.12 -23.13 -69.03
CA TYR A 49 10.31 -22.13 -68.34
C TYR A 49 9.96 -22.58 -66.91
N LYS A 50 9.48 -23.81 -66.74
CA LYS A 50 9.16 -24.38 -65.42
C LYS A 50 10.38 -24.47 -64.50
N ALA A 51 11.55 -24.82 -65.03
CA ALA A 51 12.79 -24.83 -64.26
C ALA A 51 13.16 -23.44 -63.74
N LYS A 52 13.03 -22.41 -64.57
CA LYS A 52 13.27 -21.01 -64.17
C LYS A 52 12.27 -20.52 -63.11
N GLU A 53 11.04 -20.98 -63.20
CA GLU A 53 9.98 -20.69 -62.21
C GLU A 53 10.28 -21.39 -60.87
N TYR A 54 10.73 -22.64 -60.92
CA TYR A 54 11.17 -23.40 -59.76
C TYR A 54 12.35 -22.74 -59.05
N ASP A 55 13.37 -22.29 -59.79
CA ASP A 55 14.52 -21.58 -59.22
C ASP A 55 14.10 -20.29 -58.50
N LYS A 56 13.12 -19.57 -59.07
CA LYS A 56 12.55 -18.37 -58.45
C LYS A 56 11.85 -18.73 -57.13
N TYR A 57 10.95 -19.71 -57.13
CA TYR A 57 10.26 -20.15 -55.92
C TYR A 57 11.24 -20.67 -54.85
N TYR A 58 12.28 -21.40 -55.26
CA TYR A 58 13.31 -21.91 -54.36
C TYR A 58 14.07 -20.77 -53.68
N SER A 59 14.44 -19.73 -54.43
CA SER A 59 15.09 -18.53 -53.88
C SER A 59 14.19 -17.78 -52.89
N GLU A 60 12.89 -17.68 -53.18
CA GLU A 60 11.90 -17.02 -52.34
C GLU A 60 11.67 -17.80 -51.03
N ILE A 61 11.50 -19.12 -51.11
CA ILE A 61 11.41 -20.00 -49.94
C ILE A 61 12.65 -19.87 -49.05
N THR A 62 13.84 -19.83 -49.65
CA THR A 62 15.10 -19.66 -48.90
C THR A 62 15.17 -18.31 -48.18
N SER A 63 14.70 -17.23 -48.82
CA SER A 63 14.63 -15.91 -48.18
C SER A 63 13.61 -15.85 -47.04
N LEU A 64 12.46 -16.51 -47.20
CA LEU A 64 11.43 -16.62 -46.17
C LEU A 64 11.90 -17.44 -44.97
N GLN A 65 12.64 -18.53 -45.19
CA GLN A 65 13.26 -19.31 -44.12
C GLN A 65 14.22 -18.46 -43.28
N LYS A 66 15.12 -17.70 -43.93
CA LYS A 66 16.02 -16.77 -43.23
C LYS A 66 15.27 -15.70 -42.45
N SER A 67 14.20 -15.13 -43.03
CA SER A 67 13.39 -14.13 -42.33
C SER A 67 12.65 -14.73 -41.13
N LYS A 68 12.21 -15.98 -41.22
CA LYS A 68 11.57 -16.69 -40.12
C LYS A 68 12.55 -16.98 -38.98
N GLU A 69 13.75 -17.45 -39.30
CA GLU A 69 14.81 -17.68 -38.31
C GLU A 69 15.16 -16.39 -37.55
N LYS A 70 15.28 -15.26 -38.27
CA LYS A 70 15.53 -13.96 -37.67
C LYS A 70 14.39 -13.51 -36.75
N LEU A 71 13.13 -13.70 -37.16
CA LEU A 71 11.96 -13.40 -36.33
C LEU A 71 11.88 -14.29 -35.08
N GLU A 72 12.26 -15.56 -35.18
CA GLU A 72 12.32 -16.48 -34.04
C GLU A 72 13.42 -16.08 -33.05
N GLU A 73 14.56 -15.60 -33.54
CA GLU A 73 15.65 -15.07 -32.72
C GLU A 73 15.25 -13.77 -32.01
N GLU A 74 14.65 -12.81 -32.73
CA GLU A 74 14.12 -11.57 -32.15
C GLU A 74 13.05 -11.86 -31.09
N ARG A 75 12.16 -12.81 -31.35
CA ARG A 75 11.15 -13.25 -30.38
C ARG A 75 11.78 -13.87 -29.14
N ARG A 76 12.80 -14.72 -29.30
CA ARG A 76 13.52 -15.34 -28.17
C ARG A 76 14.24 -14.29 -27.33
N ASN A 77 14.86 -13.30 -27.97
CA ASN A 77 15.48 -12.17 -27.28
C ASN A 77 14.46 -11.32 -26.51
N PHE A 78 13.28 -11.10 -27.10
CA PHE A 78 12.20 -10.38 -26.43
C PHE A 78 11.59 -11.16 -25.25
N GLU A 79 11.42 -12.49 -25.39
CA GLU A 79 10.97 -13.37 -24.30
C GLU A 79 11.98 -13.39 -23.14
N ASN A 80 13.29 -13.43 -23.43
CA ASN A 80 14.35 -13.34 -22.43
C ASN A 80 14.35 -11.98 -21.72
N TYR A 81 14.26 -10.88 -22.47
CA TYR A 81 14.16 -9.53 -21.90
C TYR A 81 12.94 -9.39 -20.98
N LYS A 82 11.78 -9.90 -21.39
CA LYS A 82 10.57 -9.88 -20.57
C LYS A 82 10.73 -10.71 -19.30
N LYS A 83 11.43 -11.84 -19.36
CA LYS A 83 11.68 -12.69 -18.20
C LYS A 83 12.62 -12.00 -17.20
N GLU A 84 13.69 -11.36 -17.69
CA GLU A 84 14.63 -10.58 -16.88
C GLU A 84 13.92 -9.38 -16.21
N GLU A 85 13.09 -8.63 -16.94
CA GLU A 85 12.26 -7.56 -16.38
C GLU A 85 11.27 -8.08 -15.33
N LEU A 86 10.65 -9.24 -15.55
CA LEU A 86 9.72 -9.83 -14.58
C LEU A 86 10.46 -10.28 -13.31
N GLU A 87 11.67 -10.82 -13.43
CA GLU A 87 12.54 -11.16 -12.31
C GLU A 87 12.97 -9.91 -11.53
N ASN A 88 13.34 -8.83 -12.22
CA ASN A 88 13.65 -7.53 -11.62
C ASN A 88 12.44 -6.91 -10.89
N ILE A 89 11.24 -6.98 -11.49
CA ILE A 89 9.99 -6.53 -10.87
C ILE A 89 9.64 -7.39 -9.67
N ASN A 90 9.79 -8.71 -9.75
CA ASN A 90 9.56 -9.59 -8.62
C ASN A 90 10.56 -9.34 -7.49
N GLN A 91 11.81 -9.02 -7.81
CA GLN A 91 12.81 -8.60 -6.84
C GLN A 91 12.45 -7.26 -6.19
N LEU A 92 12.00 -6.27 -6.97
CA LEU A 92 11.46 -4.98 -6.48
C LEU A 92 10.25 -5.18 -5.54
N VAL A 93 9.33 -6.09 -5.88
CA VAL A 93 8.18 -6.43 -5.05
C VAL A 93 8.60 -7.15 -3.76
N LYS A 94 9.59 -8.03 -3.83
CA LYS A 94 10.15 -8.74 -2.67
C LYS A 94 10.94 -7.81 -1.75
N GLU A 95 11.58 -6.79 -2.31
CA GLU A 95 12.28 -5.72 -1.58
C GLU A 95 11.32 -4.69 -0.97
N LYS A 96 10.13 -4.51 -1.55
CA LYS A 96 9.03 -3.72 -0.97
C LYS A 96 8.56 -4.26 0.38
N SER A 97 8.71 -5.57 0.62
CA SER A 97 8.47 -6.23 1.92
C SER A 97 9.48 -5.81 3.02
N SER A 98 10.60 -5.17 2.66
CA SER A 98 11.64 -4.72 3.60
C SER A 98 11.37 -3.31 4.16
N GLY A 99 10.30 -2.63 3.74
CA GLY A 99 9.86 -1.36 4.30
C GLY A 99 10.76 -0.15 3.99
N PHE A 100 10.68 0.86 4.86
CA PHE A 100 11.36 2.15 4.74
C PHE A 100 12.88 2.08 4.42
N PRO A 101 13.70 1.19 5.00
CA PRO A 101 15.15 1.17 4.72
C PRO A 101 15.53 0.94 3.26
N TRP A 102 14.79 0.09 2.55
CA TRP A 102 15.10 -0.22 1.16
C TRP A 102 14.86 0.97 0.23
N LEU A 103 13.74 1.68 0.41
CA LEU A 103 13.41 2.84 -0.41
C LEU A 103 14.44 3.97 -0.19
N ALA A 104 14.93 4.14 1.04
CA ALA A 104 15.92 5.17 1.38
C ALA A 104 17.25 4.90 0.65
N LYS A 105 17.65 3.63 0.62
CA LYS A 105 18.81 3.16 -0.13
C LYS A 105 18.63 3.34 -1.65
N ALA A 106 17.47 3.00 -2.20
CA ALA A 106 17.21 3.21 -3.63
C ALA A 106 17.31 4.69 -4.03
N PHE A 107 16.79 5.60 -3.20
CA PHE A 107 16.93 7.05 -3.42
C PHE A 107 18.39 7.51 -3.30
N SER A 108 19.12 7.07 -2.27
CA SER A 108 20.52 7.46 -2.09
C SER A 108 21.41 6.95 -3.24
N ASP A 109 21.14 5.73 -3.72
CA ASP A 109 21.81 5.10 -4.86
C ASP A 109 21.56 5.87 -6.16
N TYR A 110 20.32 6.28 -6.41
CA TYR A 110 19.97 7.10 -7.58
C TYR A 110 20.75 8.42 -7.61
N TYR A 111 20.75 9.18 -6.52
CA TYR A 111 21.48 10.44 -6.44
C TYR A 111 23.00 10.24 -6.52
N TYR A 112 23.51 9.14 -5.93
CA TYR A 112 24.91 8.77 -6.05
C TYR A 112 25.32 8.53 -7.51
N LEU A 113 24.54 7.73 -8.24
CA LEU A 113 24.78 7.45 -9.66
C LEU A 113 24.73 8.71 -10.53
N GLN A 114 23.85 9.67 -10.24
CA GLN A 114 23.86 10.97 -10.92
C GLN A 114 25.17 11.74 -10.71
N LYS A 115 25.72 11.71 -9.50
CA LYS A 115 26.99 12.38 -9.20
C LYS A 115 28.19 11.69 -9.83
N LEU A 116 28.14 10.37 -9.99
CA LEU A 116 29.15 9.64 -10.76
C LEU A 116 29.18 10.08 -12.22
N LYS A 117 28.02 10.26 -12.87
CA LYS A 117 27.97 10.81 -14.24
C LYS A 117 28.63 12.19 -14.35
N VAL A 118 28.48 13.03 -13.32
CA VAL A 118 29.14 14.34 -13.27
C VAL A 118 30.65 14.18 -13.11
N ALA A 119 31.11 13.26 -12.25
CA ALA A 119 32.53 12.97 -12.10
C ALA A 119 33.16 12.41 -13.39
N ASP A 120 32.47 11.48 -14.05
CA ASP A 120 32.95 10.88 -15.30
C ASP A 120 33.05 11.91 -16.41
N TYR A 121 32.07 12.83 -16.51
CA TYR A 121 32.17 13.97 -17.42
C TYR A 121 33.37 14.88 -17.11
N LEU A 122 33.60 15.20 -15.83
CA LEU A 122 34.74 16.04 -15.41
C LEU A 122 36.09 15.41 -15.76
N GLU A 123 36.17 14.09 -15.73
CA GLU A 123 37.38 13.32 -16.06
C GLU A 123 37.64 13.24 -17.57
N HIS A 124 36.60 13.16 -18.40
CA HIS A 124 36.73 12.93 -19.85
C HIS A 124 36.45 14.16 -20.73
N LYS A 125 36.06 15.30 -20.15
CA LYS A 125 35.86 16.55 -20.93
C LYS A 125 37.16 17.00 -21.61
N SER A 126 37.02 17.87 -22.61
CA SER A 126 38.13 18.40 -23.42
C SER A 126 39.34 18.93 -22.63
N HIS A 127 39.13 19.43 -21.41
CA HIS A 127 40.20 19.80 -20.47
C HIS A 127 39.96 19.05 -19.15
N PRO A 128 40.52 17.84 -18.98
CA PRO A 128 40.23 16.96 -17.85
C PRO A 128 40.45 17.63 -16.49
N ALA A 129 39.50 17.43 -15.57
CA ALA A 129 39.54 17.94 -14.20
C ALA A 129 39.49 16.77 -13.21
N THR A 130 40.53 15.94 -13.22
CA THR A 130 40.64 14.68 -12.45
C THR A 130 40.51 14.90 -10.94
N VAL A 131 41.18 15.90 -10.38
CA VAL A 131 41.09 16.25 -8.95
C VAL A 131 39.67 16.67 -8.56
N SER A 132 38.97 17.38 -9.43
CA SER A 132 37.57 17.76 -9.20
C SER A 132 36.63 16.56 -9.32
N ALA A 133 36.87 15.65 -10.27
CA ALA A 133 36.11 14.42 -10.42
C ALA A 133 36.25 13.52 -9.18
N GLU A 134 37.46 13.38 -8.64
CA GLU A 134 37.73 12.62 -7.42
C GLU A 134 37.02 13.22 -6.19
N LYS A 135 37.12 14.53 -5.99
CA LYS A 135 36.38 15.24 -4.93
C LYS A 135 34.87 15.06 -5.05
N VAL A 136 34.32 15.09 -6.27
CA VAL A 136 32.89 14.85 -6.49
C VAL A 136 32.50 13.41 -6.12
N ARG A 137 33.35 12.41 -6.40
CA ARG A 137 33.11 11.01 -5.99
C ARG A 137 33.16 10.81 -4.48
N GLU A 138 34.11 11.46 -3.81
CA GLU A 138 34.25 11.44 -2.36
C GLU A 138 33.00 12.02 -1.68
N ILE A 139 32.63 13.26 -2.03
CA ILE A 139 31.43 13.92 -1.51
C ILE A 139 30.16 13.11 -1.80
N ALA A 140 30.08 12.48 -2.98
CA ALA A 140 28.94 11.64 -3.34
C ALA A 140 28.82 10.39 -2.45
N ARG A 141 29.93 9.75 -2.07
CA ARG A 141 29.93 8.56 -1.18
C ARG A 141 29.47 8.93 0.22
N GLU A 142 30.00 10.01 0.77
CA GLU A 142 29.61 10.50 2.10
C GLU A 142 28.12 10.87 2.11
N ARG A 143 27.69 11.65 1.11
CA ARG A 143 26.30 12.08 0.98
C ARG A 143 25.34 10.91 0.83
N ARG A 144 25.70 9.84 0.11
CA ARG A 144 24.86 8.63 -0.03
C ARG A 144 24.49 8.06 1.33
N THR A 145 25.48 7.88 2.21
CA THR A 145 25.28 7.31 3.55
C THR A 145 24.46 8.23 4.45
N ILE A 146 24.72 9.55 4.40
CA ILE A 146 23.98 10.54 5.20
C ILE A 146 22.52 10.63 4.73
N GLU A 147 22.29 10.70 3.43
CA GLU A 147 20.96 10.81 2.83
C GLU A 147 20.10 9.58 3.13
N GLU A 148 20.68 8.38 3.07
CA GLU A 148 20.02 7.13 3.45
C GLU A 148 19.57 7.17 4.91
N LYS A 149 20.50 7.47 5.83
CA LYS A 149 20.21 7.56 7.27
C LYS A 149 19.18 8.64 7.59
N LEU A 150 19.29 9.81 6.95
CA LEU A 150 18.38 10.93 7.14
C LEU A 150 16.96 10.56 6.70
N ARG A 151 16.80 9.91 5.55
CA ARG A 151 15.48 9.49 5.04
C ARG A 151 14.84 8.44 5.93
N ILE A 152 15.64 7.46 6.40
CA ILE A 152 15.16 6.46 7.37
C ILE A 152 14.68 7.17 8.65
N ALA A 153 15.47 8.09 9.20
CA ALA A 153 15.11 8.84 10.41
C ALA A 153 13.84 9.68 10.20
N GLN A 154 13.75 10.43 9.09
CA GLN A 154 12.56 11.21 8.74
C GLN A 154 11.31 10.35 8.59
N TRP A 155 11.41 9.18 7.95
CA TRP A 155 10.28 8.29 7.80
C TRP A 155 9.87 7.63 9.10
N ILE A 156 10.81 7.28 9.98
CA ILE A 156 10.52 6.82 11.34
C ILE A 156 9.84 7.93 12.14
N ILE A 157 10.32 9.17 12.06
CA ILE A 157 9.72 10.33 12.73
C ILE A 157 8.29 10.55 12.22
N ASN A 158 8.09 10.56 10.90
CA ASN A 158 6.76 10.74 10.32
C ASN A 158 5.83 9.59 10.72
N TYR A 159 6.32 8.35 10.70
CA TYR A 159 5.58 7.19 11.17
C TYR A 159 5.18 7.33 12.65
N TYR A 160 6.09 7.80 13.51
CA TYR A 160 5.77 8.07 14.90
C TYR A 160 4.84 9.27 15.09
N GLN A 161 4.94 10.32 14.29
CA GLN A 161 3.98 11.43 14.29
C GLN A 161 2.59 10.96 13.86
N ASP A 162 2.49 10.06 12.89
CA ASP A 162 1.23 9.46 12.47
C ASP A 162 0.63 8.57 13.57
N LEU A 163 1.45 7.73 14.21
CA LEU A 163 1.02 6.88 15.32
C LEU A 163 0.68 7.68 16.59
N PHE A 164 1.39 8.77 16.81
CA PHE A 164 1.29 9.62 17.99
C PHE A 164 1.18 11.10 17.61
N PRO A 165 0.02 11.54 17.08
CA PRO A 165 -0.17 12.92 16.58
C PRO A 165 0.02 14.01 17.64
N PHE A 166 0.07 13.65 18.93
CA PHE A 166 0.39 14.58 20.01
C PHE A 166 1.87 14.98 20.07
N LEU A 167 2.77 14.27 19.36
CA LEU A 167 4.19 14.62 19.28
C LEU A 167 4.40 15.99 18.59
N GLU A 168 3.52 16.35 17.66
CA GLU A 168 3.55 17.65 16.99
C GLU A 168 3.33 18.79 18.00
N ASP A 169 2.49 18.57 19.01
CA ASP A 169 2.26 19.53 20.09
C ASP A 169 3.34 19.49 21.18
N LEU A 170 4.00 18.35 21.39
CA LEU A 170 5.17 18.25 22.26
C LEU A 170 6.36 19.06 21.70
N LEU A 171 6.44 19.14 20.37
CA LEU A 171 7.43 19.93 19.62
C LEU A 171 6.98 21.37 19.33
N GLY A 172 5.77 21.77 19.74
CA GLY A 172 5.26 23.12 19.57
C GLY A 172 6.15 24.17 20.24
N ASP A 173 6.06 25.42 19.78
CA ASP A 173 6.97 26.58 19.89
C ASP A 173 7.66 26.93 21.24
N ASN A 174 7.54 26.13 22.31
CA ASN A 174 8.16 26.37 23.61
C ASN A 174 8.74 25.08 24.23
N ILE A 175 9.59 24.32 23.52
CA ILE A 175 10.55 23.46 24.24
C ILE A 175 11.59 24.39 24.85
N ASP A 176 11.62 24.49 26.17
CA ASP A 176 12.68 25.25 26.84
C ASP A 176 14.06 24.65 26.53
N GLU A 177 15.07 25.51 26.47
CA GLU A 177 16.43 25.14 26.05
C GLU A 177 17.04 24.05 26.95
N GLU A 178 16.58 23.97 28.20
CA GLU A 178 16.94 22.97 29.21
C GLU A 178 16.42 21.56 28.86
N THR A 179 15.15 21.47 28.43
CA THR A 179 14.51 20.22 28.00
C THR A 179 15.09 19.74 26.68
N LEU A 180 15.36 20.67 25.76
CA LEU A 180 16.02 20.35 24.49
C LEU A 180 17.43 19.78 24.75
N LYS A 181 18.21 20.38 25.66
CA LYS A 181 19.53 19.87 26.07
C LYS A 181 19.44 18.47 26.68
N LYS A 182 18.47 18.19 27.55
CA LYS A 182 18.29 16.85 28.14
C LYS A 182 17.94 15.79 27.09
N ILE A 183 17.14 16.14 26.08
CA ILE A 183 16.81 15.25 24.96
C ILE A 183 18.05 15.02 24.08
N LEU A 184 18.82 16.07 23.77
CA LEU A 184 20.00 16.01 22.90
C LEU A 184 21.21 15.31 23.54
N LEU A 185 21.35 15.42 24.87
CA LEU A 185 22.41 14.74 25.63
C LEU A 185 22.09 13.28 25.94
N ARG A 186 20.91 12.80 25.57
CA ARG A 186 20.50 11.43 25.84
C ARG A 186 21.25 10.45 24.96
N ASP A 187 21.75 9.39 25.59
CA ASP A 187 22.34 8.25 24.92
C ASP A 187 21.26 7.47 24.14
N ILE A 188 21.33 7.55 22.80
CA ILE A 188 20.39 6.95 21.87
C ILE A 188 20.52 5.42 21.85
N GLU A 189 21.66 4.86 22.30
CA GLU A 189 21.91 3.42 22.31
C GLU A 189 21.17 2.69 23.44
N LYS A 190 20.53 3.43 24.36
CA LYS A 190 19.65 2.88 25.41
C LYS A 190 18.16 3.15 25.07
N PRO A 191 17.49 2.26 24.33
CA PRO A 191 16.10 2.44 23.94
C PRO A 191 15.16 2.45 25.15
N ILE A 192 14.16 3.32 25.12
CA ILE A 192 13.06 3.36 26.10
C ILE A 192 12.28 2.06 25.96
N LYS A 193 12.25 1.22 27.00
CA LYS A 193 11.51 -0.04 26.97
C LYS A 193 10.06 0.14 27.41
N GLU A 194 9.79 1.11 28.30
CA GLU A 194 8.43 1.44 28.78
C GLU A 194 8.31 2.94 29.10
N VAL A 195 7.14 3.56 28.84
CA VAL A 195 6.86 4.99 29.16
C VAL A 195 7.02 5.28 30.66
N ASP A 196 6.79 4.25 31.48
CA ASP A 196 7.00 4.20 32.92
C ASP A 196 8.45 4.54 33.32
N GLU A 197 9.45 4.26 32.46
CA GLU A 197 10.87 4.55 32.69
C GLU A 197 11.21 6.05 32.59
N ILE A 198 10.39 6.83 31.88
CA ILE A 198 10.60 8.28 31.75
C ILE A 198 10.22 8.99 33.06
N GLY A 199 9.34 8.39 33.88
CA GLY A 199 8.90 8.95 35.16
C GLY A 199 8.13 10.27 35.06
N ILE A 200 7.75 10.70 33.86
CA ILE A 200 7.03 11.95 33.62
C ILE A 200 5.53 11.69 33.72
N ASP A 201 4.90 12.37 34.69
CA ASP A 201 3.45 12.36 34.88
C ASP A 201 2.72 12.89 33.62
N PRO A 202 1.76 12.13 33.04
CA PRO A 202 0.94 12.60 31.92
C PRO A 202 0.26 13.97 32.13
N VAL A 203 -0.02 14.35 33.38
CA VAL A 203 -0.53 15.69 33.73
C VAL A 203 0.42 16.81 33.31
N ARG A 204 1.74 16.58 33.36
CA ARG A 204 2.74 17.55 32.91
C ARG A 204 2.58 17.94 31.46
N ILE A 205 2.08 17.04 30.61
CA ILE A 205 1.84 17.34 29.19
C ILE A 205 0.78 18.45 29.05
N TYR A 206 -0.31 18.36 29.81
CA TYR A 206 -1.37 19.36 29.80
C TYR A 206 -1.00 20.62 30.59
N LEU A 207 0.00 20.53 31.47
CA LEU A 207 0.50 21.63 32.29
C LEU A 207 1.85 22.20 31.82
N SER A 208 2.29 21.88 30.60
CA SER A 208 3.64 22.17 30.09
C SER A 208 4.01 23.66 30.07
N HIS A 209 3.04 24.56 29.89
CA HIS A 209 3.29 26.00 29.89
C HIS A 209 3.40 26.63 31.29
N LEU A 210 3.15 25.86 32.36
CA LEU A 210 3.37 26.36 33.71
C LEU A 210 4.85 26.26 34.06
N SER A 211 5.42 27.34 34.59
CA SER A 211 6.75 27.29 35.20
C SER A 211 6.77 26.30 36.36
N GLU A 212 7.95 25.76 36.67
CA GLU A 212 8.11 24.78 37.76
C GLU A 212 7.59 25.33 39.10
N GLU A 213 7.88 26.60 39.40
CA GLU A 213 7.37 27.27 40.60
C GLU A 213 5.83 27.31 40.67
N LYS A 214 5.16 27.59 39.55
CA LYS A 214 3.70 27.62 39.49
C LYS A 214 3.12 26.22 39.63
N TYR A 215 3.75 25.24 39.00
CA TYR A 215 3.35 23.84 39.12
C TYR A 215 3.44 23.38 40.58
N GLN A 216 4.56 23.67 41.25
CA GLN A 216 4.80 23.24 42.63
C GLN A 216 3.82 23.84 43.63
N LYS A 217 3.30 25.06 43.37
CA LYS A 217 2.28 25.72 44.21
C LYS A 217 0.90 25.06 44.15
N LEU A 218 0.58 24.34 43.08
CA LEU A 218 -0.71 23.66 42.95
C LEU A 218 -0.71 22.34 43.74
N SER A 219 -1.84 22.01 44.38
CA SER A 219 -2.03 20.70 45.00
C SER A 219 -2.19 19.60 43.95
N SER A 220 -2.06 18.32 44.34
CA SER A 220 -2.31 17.17 43.44
C SER A 220 -3.69 17.25 42.77
N VAL A 221 -4.74 17.49 43.56
CA VAL A 221 -6.12 17.66 43.08
C VAL A 221 -6.20 18.76 42.03
N GLN A 222 -5.63 19.94 42.33
CA GLN A 222 -5.66 21.09 41.42
C GLN A 222 -4.91 20.82 40.13
N ARG A 223 -3.72 20.19 40.19
CA ARG A 223 -2.94 19.83 38.99
C ARG A 223 -3.72 18.85 38.10
N ASN A 224 -4.26 17.79 38.70
CA ASN A 224 -5.00 16.76 38.00
C ASN A 224 -6.29 17.31 37.38
N GLN A 225 -7.05 18.13 38.12
CA GLN A 225 -8.27 18.75 37.61
C GLN A 225 -7.97 19.74 36.49
N LEU A 226 -6.99 20.62 36.67
CA LEU A 226 -6.61 21.59 35.63
C LEU A 226 -6.14 20.89 34.34
N ALA A 227 -5.42 19.78 34.46
CA ALA A 227 -5.05 18.97 33.31
C ALA A 227 -6.27 18.33 32.61
N LEU A 228 -7.23 17.82 33.38
CA LEU A 228 -8.50 17.31 32.85
C LEU A 228 -9.31 18.41 32.13
N ASP A 229 -9.39 19.60 32.71
CA ASP A 229 -10.08 20.74 32.10
C ASP A 229 -9.43 21.12 30.77
N ARG A 230 -8.09 21.12 30.71
CA ARG A 230 -7.34 21.39 29.47
C ARG A 230 -7.47 20.28 28.44
N TYR A 231 -7.53 19.02 28.88
CA TYR A 231 -7.81 17.89 28.01
C TYR A 231 -9.13 18.09 27.25
N TRP A 232 -10.17 18.55 27.94
CA TRP A 232 -11.49 18.78 27.35
C TRP A 232 -11.56 20.07 26.52
N ASN A 233 -11.02 21.17 27.04
CA ASN A 233 -11.09 22.50 26.41
C ASN A 233 -10.04 22.74 25.32
N ARG A 234 -9.34 21.70 24.88
CA ARG A 234 -8.30 21.80 23.86
C ARG A 234 -8.90 22.27 22.51
N PRO A 235 -8.46 23.40 21.94
CA PRO A 235 -9.09 23.99 20.76
C PRO A 235 -8.88 23.17 19.46
N ASN A 236 -7.75 22.46 19.33
CA ASN A 236 -7.36 21.78 18.10
C ASN A 236 -7.15 20.27 18.31
N LYS A 237 -8.21 19.55 18.73
CA LYS A 237 -8.13 18.08 18.80
C LYS A 237 -8.00 17.48 17.40
N SER A 238 -7.04 16.56 17.23
CA SER A 238 -6.87 15.83 15.97
C SER A 238 -8.08 14.96 15.66
N LYS A 239 -8.26 14.56 14.39
CA LYS A 239 -9.36 13.66 13.99
C LYS A 239 -9.35 12.35 14.78
N TRP A 240 -8.15 11.82 15.06
CA TRP A 240 -7.98 10.63 15.88
C TRP A 240 -8.42 10.87 17.33
N GLN A 241 -8.01 11.98 17.95
CA GLN A 241 -8.43 12.32 19.32
C GLN A 241 -9.94 12.49 19.42
N LEU A 242 -10.56 13.13 18.43
CA LEU A 242 -12.01 13.27 18.36
C LEU A 242 -12.69 11.89 18.24
N GLY A 243 -12.17 11.00 17.40
CA GLY A 243 -12.64 9.62 17.25
C GLY A 243 -12.55 8.83 18.56
N ARG A 244 -11.35 8.79 19.17
CA ARG A 244 -11.11 8.17 20.46
C ARG A 244 -12.06 8.66 21.56
N ASP A 245 -12.24 9.98 21.67
CA ASP A 245 -13.16 10.56 22.67
C ASP A 245 -14.61 10.10 22.43
N TYR A 246 -15.00 9.95 21.17
CA TYR A 246 -16.33 9.45 20.81
C TYR A 246 -16.49 7.97 21.13
N GLU A 247 -15.51 7.14 20.81
CA GLU A 247 -15.48 5.72 21.17
C GLU A 247 -15.57 5.55 22.69
N ARG A 248 -14.82 6.35 23.46
CA ARG A 248 -14.91 6.35 24.92
C ARG A 248 -16.28 6.75 25.45
N TYR A 249 -16.91 7.76 24.84
CA TYR A 249 -18.27 8.18 25.19
C TYR A 249 -19.31 7.09 24.93
N ILE A 250 -19.26 6.46 23.75
CA ILE A 250 -20.16 5.33 23.45
C ILE A 250 -19.88 4.17 24.41
N GLY A 251 -18.60 3.84 24.66
CA GLY A 251 -18.24 2.82 25.63
C GLY A 251 -18.77 3.12 27.03
N TYR A 252 -18.66 4.36 27.51
CA TYR A 252 -19.25 4.80 28.78
C TYR A 252 -20.76 4.55 28.85
N ILE A 253 -21.50 4.85 27.79
CA ILE A 253 -22.95 4.57 27.73
C ILE A 253 -23.22 3.07 27.90
N TYR A 254 -22.44 2.21 27.25
CA TYR A 254 -22.62 0.75 27.34
C TYR A 254 -22.18 0.21 28.71
N GLU A 255 -21.07 0.69 29.27
CA GLU A 255 -20.63 0.33 30.63
C GLU A 255 -21.71 0.68 31.66
N LYS A 256 -22.28 1.90 31.60
CA LYS A 256 -23.39 2.33 32.48
C LYS A 256 -24.65 1.47 32.32
N ASN A 257 -24.84 0.86 31.15
CA ASN A 257 -25.94 -0.07 30.89
C ASN A 257 -25.60 -1.53 31.28
N GLY A 258 -24.49 -1.75 32.00
CA GLY A 258 -24.04 -3.04 32.50
C GLY A 258 -23.44 -3.95 31.45
N TYR A 259 -22.86 -3.41 30.38
CA TYR A 259 -22.06 -4.18 29.43
C TYR A 259 -20.59 -4.17 29.84
N ASN A 260 -19.91 -5.30 29.67
CA ASN A 260 -18.45 -5.36 29.66
C ASN A 260 -17.96 -4.87 28.29
N VAL A 261 -17.25 -3.74 28.25
CA VAL A 261 -16.85 -3.08 27.01
C VAL A 261 -15.36 -3.28 26.77
N TYR A 262 -15.01 -3.88 25.64
CA TYR A 262 -13.63 -3.93 25.16
C TYR A 262 -13.39 -2.86 24.09
N TYR A 263 -12.50 -1.92 24.38
CA TYR A 263 -12.15 -0.77 23.52
C TYR A 263 -11.16 -1.17 22.42
N GLN A 264 -11.59 -2.06 21.52
CA GLN A 264 -10.74 -2.64 20.48
C GLN A 264 -10.05 -1.59 19.59
N GLY A 265 -10.78 -0.57 19.11
CA GLY A 265 -10.22 0.46 18.23
C GLY A 265 -9.07 1.24 18.88
N ILE A 266 -9.20 1.55 20.18
CA ILE A 266 -8.17 2.28 20.94
C ILE A 266 -6.97 1.38 21.28
N LEU A 267 -7.22 0.11 21.58
CA LEU A 267 -6.20 -0.83 22.07
C LEU A 267 -5.41 -1.50 20.93
N GLU A 268 -6.05 -1.80 19.82
CA GLU A 268 -5.47 -2.54 18.68
C GLU A 268 -5.12 -1.63 17.48
N GLY A 269 -5.64 -0.40 17.44
CA GLY A 269 -5.29 0.58 16.41
C GLY A 269 -5.65 0.09 15.00
N PHE A 270 -4.65 -0.05 14.11
CA PHE A 270 -4.87 -0.47 12.72
C PHE A 270 -5.30 -1.93 12.56
N ASP A 271 -5.06 -2.78 13.56
CA ASP A 271 -5.39 -4.21 13.52
C ASP A 271 -6.82 -4.52 14.00
N ASP A 272 -7.59 -3.48 14.37
CA ASP A 272 -8.96 -3.56 14.91
C ASP A 272 -9.99 -4.15 13.92
N LEU A 273 -9.61 -4.28 12.64
CA LEU A 273 -10.46 -4.63 11.50
C LEU A 273 -11.67 -3.67 11.35
N GLY A 274 -11.63 -2.48 11.94
CA GLY A 274 -12.72 -1.51 11.97
C GLY A 274 -13.84 -1.82 12.98
N ARG A 275 -13.57 -2.62 14.02
CA ARG A 275 -14.45 -2.79 15.19
C ARG A 275 -13.92 -1.90 16.30
N ASP A 276 -14.67 -0.86 16.64
CA ASP A 276 -14.22 0.12 17.63
C ASP A 276 -14.48 -0.38 19.06
N LEU A 277 -15.67 -0.96 19.33
CA LEU A 277 -16.01 -1.55 20.63
C LEU A 277 -16.61 -2.96 20.49
N ILE A 278 -16.32 -3.83 21.45
CA ILE A 278 -17.02 -5.10 21.66
C ILE A 278 -17.71 -5.03 23.02
N CYS A 279 -19.03 -4.97 23.04
CA CYS A 279 -19.83 -4.86 24.27
C CYS A 279 -20.50 -6.20 24.56
N LYS A 280 -20.14 -6.86 25.68
CA LYS A 280 -20.70 -8.16 26.09
C LYS A 280 -21.62 -8.02 27.30
N LYS A 281 -22.76 -8.71 27.28
CA LYS A 281 -23.67 -8.84 28.42
C LYS A 281 -24.36 -10.20 28.38
N GLY A 282 -23.93 -11.12 29.24
CA GLY A 282 -24.36 -12.52 29.17
C GLY A 282 -23.97 -13.17 27.84
N GLU A 283 -24.92 -13.83 27.18
CA GLU A 283 -24.71 -14.44 25.84
C GLU A 283 -24.76 -13.44 24.67
N GLN A 284 -25.12 -12.18 24.95
CA GLN A 284 -25.27 -11.16 23.92
C GLN A 284 -23.98 -10.36 23.75
N THR A 285 -23.51 -10.27 22.50
CA THR A 285 -22.38 -9.45 22.11
C THR A 285 -22.84 -8.41 21.09
N ILE A 286 -22.48 -7.15 21.28
CA ILE A 286 -22.76 -6.06 20.35
C ILE A 286 -21.43 -5.52 19.86
N ILE A 287 -21.18 -5.67 18.56
CA ILE A 287 -20.03 -5.08 17.89
C ILE A 287 -20.42 -3.66 17.45
N ILE A 288 -19.62 -2.69 17.86
CA ILE A 288 -19.89 -1.28 17.61
C ILE A 288 -18.79 -0.70 16.72
N GLN A 289 -19.22 0.02 15.69
CA GLN A 289 -18.36 0.94 14.96
C GLN A 289 -18.82 2.38 15.18
N CYS A 290 -17.87 3.25 15.46
CA CYS A 290 -17.99 4.65 15.77
C CYS A 290 -17.40 5.48 14.63
N LYS A 291 -18.17 6.43 14.09
CA LYS A 291 -17.70 7.37 13.05
C LYS A 291 -18.08 8.80 13.42
N ARG A 292 -17.17 9.46 14.13
CA ARG A 292 -17.27 10.91 14.42
C ARG A 292 -16.79 11.74 13.23
N TRP A 293 -17.69 12.01 12.30
CA TRP A 293 -17.43 12.79 11.10
C TRP A 293 -18.16 14.14 11.13
N SER A 294 -17.69 15.09 10.33
CA SER A 294 -18.37 16.38 10.20
C SER A 294 -19.77 16.21 9.60
N GLN A 295 -20.73 17.03 10.04
CA GLN A 295 -22.15 16.93 9.68
C GLN A 295 -22.45 17.05 8.19
N HIS A 296 -21.58 17.70 7.41
CA HIS A 296 -21.74 17.81 5.95
C HIS A 296 -21.26 16.55 5.20
N LYS A 297 -20.58 15.62 5.88
CA LYS A 297 -20.14 14.36 5.28
C LYS A 297 -21.24 13.33 5.35
N THR A 298 -21.23 12.40 4.41
CA THR A 298 -22.18 11.30 4.37
C THR A 298 -21.44 9.97 4.53
N ILE A 299 -21.99 9.07 5.34
CA ILE A 299 -21.52 7.69 5.44
C ILE A 299 -22.11 6.87 4.29
N HIS A 300 -21.24 6.29 3.48
CA HIS A 300 -21.62 5.42 2.37
C HIS A 300 -21.52 3.94 2.75
N GLU A 301 -22.12 3.09 1.92
CA GLU A 301 -22.31 1.65 2.11
C GLU A 301 -21.03 0.87 2.41
N LYS A 302 -19.86 1.39 1.98
CA LYS A 302 -18.56 0.78 2.26
C LYS A 302 -18.34 0.50 3.75
N HIS A 303 -18.80 1.38 4.64
CA HIS A 303 -18.60 1.23 6.09
C HIS A 303 -19.52 0.16 6.68
N ILE A 304 -20.77 0.10 6.19
CA ILE A 304 -21.71 -0.95 6.56
C ILE A 304 -21.21 -2.32 6.10
N ASN A 305 -20.71 -2.42 4.87
CA ASN A 305 -20.16 -3.66 4.33
C ASN A 305 -18.89 -4.11 5.06
N GLN A 306 -18.02 -3.16 5.41
CA GLN A 306 -16.83 -3.44 6.22
C GLN A 306 -17.23 -3.99 7.60
N LEU A 307 -18.12 -3.28 8.32
CA LEU A 307 -18.61 -3.71 9.63
C LEU A 307 -19.28 -5.09 9.54
N TYR A 308 -20.08 -5.33 8.51
CA TYR A 308 -20.70 -6.63 8.29
C TYR A 308 -19.67 -7.75 8.18
N GLY A 309 -18.66 -7.59 7.31
CA GLY A 309 -17.62 -8.60 7.13
C GLY A 309 -16.87 -8.91 8.44
N THR A 310 -16.65 -7.90 9.27
CA THR A 310 -15.87 -8.04 10.51
C THR A 310 -16.70 -8.62 11.65
N VAL A 311 -18.01 -8.41 11.62
CA VAL A 311 -19.00 -9.07 12.49
C VAL A 311 -19.13 -10.55 12.12
N ILE A 312 -19.21 -10.90 10.84
CA ILE A 312 -19.24 -12.30 10.40
C ILE A 312 -17.97 -13.02 10.84
N LYS A 313 -16.80 -12.39 10.66
CA LYS A 313 -15.52 -12.92 11.18
C LYS A 313 -15.58 -13.17 12.68
N TYR A 314 -16.12 -12.22 13.45
CA TYR A 314 -16.28 -12.38 14.90
C TYR A 314 -17.18 -13.55 15.28
N ILE A 315 -18.31 -13.72 14.57
CA ILE A 315 -19.26 -14.83 14.77
C ILE A 315 -18.61 -16.18 14.49
N ILE A 316 -17.80 -16.27 13.41
CA ILE A 316 -17.06 -17.50 13.08
C ILE A 316 -16.12 -17.89 14.23
N ASP A 317 -15.43 -16.91 14.80
CA ASP A 317 -14.52 -17.12 15.93
C ASP A 317 -15.27 -17.41 17.26
N HIS A 318 -16.55 -17.02 17.36
CA HIS A 318 -17.37 -17.12 18.59
C HIS A 318 -18.78 -17.67 18.29
N PRO A 319 -18.91 -18.93 17.83
CA PRO A 319 -20.17 -19.46 17.30
C PRO A 319 -21.30 -19.62 18.34
N SER A 320 -20.98 -19.61 19.64
CA SER A 320 -21.95 -19.72 20.73
C SER A 320 -22.55 -18.38 21.16
N GLU A 321 -22.00 -17.25 20.69
CA GLU A 321 -22.46 -15.91 21.10
C GLU A 321 -23.56 -15.39 20.18
N LYS A 322 -24.55 -14.69 20.75
CA LYS A 322 -25.57 -13.96 19.98
C LYS A 322 -25.04 -12.58 19.64
N VAL A 323 -24.51 -12.44 18.43
CA VAL A 323 -23.83 -11.22 17.98
C VAL A 323 -24.77 -10.30 17.21
N GLY A 324 -24.89 -9.05 17.67
CA GLY A 324 -25.49 -7.94 16.94
C GLY A 324 -24.45 -6.89 16.56
N ALA A 325 -24.82 -5.97 15.66
CA ALA A 325 -23.94 -4.90 15.23
C ALA A 325 -24.65 -3.55 15.16
N ILE A 326 -23.94 -2.49 15.52
CA ILE A 326 -24.44 -1.11 15.43
C ILE A 326 -23.35 -0.15 14.94
N LEU A 327 -23.71 0.72 14.01
CA LEU A 327 -22.89 1.86 13.59
C LEU A 327 -23.41 3.14 14.26
N TYR A 328 -22.58 3.78 15.07
CA TYR A 328 -22.81 5.12 15.60
C TYR A 328 -22.10 6.15 14.74
N THR A 329 -22.80 7.23 14.39
CA THR A 329 -22.18 8.35 13.70
C THR A 329 -22.78 9.68 14.08
N THR A 330 -21.95 10.72 14.07
CA THR A 330 -22.37 12.12 14.29
C THR A 330 -22.99 12.75 13.04
N THR A 331 -23.06 12.04 11.91
CA THR A 331 -23.64 12.50 10.65
C THR A 331 -24.68 11.51 10.12
N LYS A 332 -25.09 11.67 8.85
CA LYS A 332 -26.09 10.86 8.17
C LYS A 332 -25.47 9.80 7.26
N LEU A 333 -26.25 8.76 7.01
CA LEU A 333 -25.99 7.74 5.99
C LEU A 333 -26.64 8.14 4.65
N SER A 334 -26.05 7.69 3.55
CA SER A 334 -26.72 7.73 2.24
C SER A 334 -27.93 6.77 2.25
N ASP A 335 -28.93 7.04 1.42
CA ASP A 335 -30.11 6.16 1.30
C ASP A 335 -29.70 4.74 0.96
N ARG A 336 -28.71 4.59 0.07
CA ARG A 336 -28.13 3.29 -0.27
C ARG A 336 -27.50 2.61 0.94
N ALA A 337 -26.75 3.33 1.78
CA ALA A 337 -26.17 2.76 2.99
C ALA A 337 -27.25 2.31 3.99
N LYS A 338 -28.38 3.03 4.08
CA LYS A 338 -29.52 2.63 4.92
C LYS A 338 -30.19 1.34 4.41
N GLU A 339 -30.34 1.20 3.10
CA GLU A 339 -30.83 -0.04 2.48
C GLU A 339 -29.92 -1.22 2.83
N PHE A 340 -28.61 -1.06 2.69
CA PHE A 340 -27.62 -2.08 3.06
C PHE A 340 -27.68 -2.43 4.55
N ALA A 341 -27.75 -1.42 5.43
CA ALA A 341 -27.81 -1.64 6.87
C ALA A 341 -29.06 -2.45 7.26
N LYS A 342 -30.21 -2.11 6.67
CA LYS A 342 -31.46 -2.86 6.85
C LYS A 342 -31.35 -4.30 6.36
N TYR A 343 -30.83 -4.51 5.14
CA TYR A 343 -30.68 -5.84 4.56
C TYR A 343 -29.73 -6.74 5.35
N LEU A 344 -28.60 -6.17 5.79
CA LEU A 344 -27.56 -6.88 6.54
C LEU A 344 -27.84 -6.95 8.06
N SER A 345 -29.01 -6.46 8.51
CA SER A 345 -29.40 -6.40 9.93
C SER A 345 -28.40 -5.65 10.84
N ILE A 346 -27.75 -4.62 10.31
CA ILE A 346 -26.88 -3.70 11.06
C ILE A 346 -27.72 -2.53 11.55
N LYS A 347 -27.74 -2.30 12.87
CA LYS A 347 -28.40 -1.12 13.44
C LYS A 347 -27.58 0.13 13.17
N VAL A 348 -28.23 1.28 13.09
CA VAL A 348 -27.55 2.56 12.85
C VAL A 348 -28.13 3.63 13.79
N ALA A 349 -27.24 4.38 14.42
CA ALA A 349 -27.57 5.59 15.16
C ALA A 349 -26.96 6.80 14.42
N GLU A 350 -27.78 7.42 13.56
CA GLU A 350 -27.43 8.64 12.82
C GLU A 350 -27.49 9.88 13.73
N GLU A 351 -26.69 10.89 13.40
CA GLU A 351 -26.67 12.18 14.08
C GLU A 351 -26.51 12.11 15.61
N PHE A 352 -25.94 11.00 16.12
CA PHE A 352 -25.74 10.77 17.54
C PHE A 352 -24.53 11.57 18.02
N GLN A 353 -24.79 12.81 18.48
CA GLN A 353 -23.73 13.75 18.82
C GLN A 353 -22.93 13.33 20.05
N PHE A 354 -21.65 13.67 20.05
CA PHE A 354 -20.81 13.56 21.24
C PHE A 354 -21.34 14.48 22.35
N GLN A 355 -21.42 13.97 23.56
CA GLN A 355 -21.73 14.75 24.76
C GLN A 355 -20.61 14.56 25.77
N ASN A 356 -20.35 15.60 26.56
CA ASN A 356 -19.46 15.45 27.71
C ASN A 356 -20.07 14.46 28.69
N TYR A 357 -19.21 13.67 29.32
CA TYR A 357 -19.59 12.63 30.25
C TYR A 357 -18.56 12.57 31.39
N PRO A 358 -18.93 12.03 32.56
CA PRO A 358 -17.99 11.80 33.66
C PRO A 358 -16.87 10.88 33.18
N SER A 359 -15.66 11.41 33.04
CA SER A 359 -14.56 10.75 32.33
C SER A 359 -13.45 10.27 33.25
N ILE A 360 -13.64 10.32 34.57
CA ILE A 360 -12.69 9.78 35.53
C ILE A 360 -13.20 8.39 35.93
N LYS A 361 -12.41 7.35 35.64
CA LYS A 361 -12.74 5.96 36.00
C LYS A 361 -12.21 5.65 37.40
N CYS A 362 -13.09 5.38 38.35
CA CYS A 362 -12.75 4.99 39.73
C CYS A 362 -12.98 3.50 39.92
N ASN A 363 -11.90 2.71 39.98
CA ASN A 363 -11.96 1.26 40.13
C ASN A 363 -11.29 0.76 41.41
N ILE A 364 -11.60 -0.47 41.82
CA ILE A 364 -10.97 -1.14 42.95
C ILE A 364 -10.04 -2.22 42.41
N SER A 365 -8.75 -2.11 42.73
CA SER A 365 -7.74 -3.09 42.31
C SER A 365 -8.12 -4.50 42.77
N ARG A 366 -8.28 -5.42 41.82
CA ARG A 366 -8.57 -6.84 42.12
C ARG A 366 -7.46 -7.52 42.93
N ARG A 367 -6.21 -7.05 42.80
CA ARG A 367 -5.04 -7.63 43.47
C ARG A 367 -4.84 -7.08 44.88
N THR A 368 -5.03 -5.78 45.06
CA THR A 368 -4.64 -5.07 46.29
C THR A 368 -5.82 -4.49 47.07
N GLY A 369 -7.03 -4.45 46.50
CA GLY A 369 -8.20 -3.81 47.09
C GLY A 369 -8.11 -2.28 47.14
N GLU A 370 -7.05 -1.68 46.59
CA GLU A 370 -6.87 -0.23 46.59
C GLU A 370 -7.89 0.45 45.66
N LYS A 371 -8.46 1.57 46.13
CA LYS A 371 -9.29 2.48 45.35
C LYS A 371 -8.40 3.36 44.47
N ILE A 372 -8.50 3.18 43.16
CA ILE A 372 -7.67 3.87 42.17
C ILE A 372 -8.57 4.63 41.19
N TYR A 373 -8.27 5.90 40.90
CA TYR A 373 -8.90 6.61 39.80
C TYR A 373 -7.93 6.83 38.64
N HIS A 374 -8.48 6.80 37.43
CA HIS A 374 -7.76 6.99 36.16
C HIS A 374 -8.33 8.19 35.43
N LEU A 375 -7.45 9.10 35.02
CA LEU A 375 -7.78 10.19 34.09
C LEU A 375 -7.78 9.66 32.65
N PRO A 376 -8.49 10.30 31.70
CA PRO A 376 -8.57 9.88 30.29
C PRO A 376 -7.22 9.75 29.56
N PHE A 377 -6.14 10.28 30.13
CA PHE A 377 -4.80 10.24 29.58
C PHE A 377 -3.83 9.42 30.43
N ASP A 378 -4.33 8.70 31.45
CA ASP A 378 -3.55 7.71 32.18
C ASP A 378 -3.46 6.41 31.38
N GLN A 379 -2.32 5.73 31.46
CA GLN A 379 -1.96 4.57 30.62
C GLN A 379 -2.98 3.42 30.66
N GLN A 380 -3.57 3.14 31.82
CA GLN A 380 -4.49 2.02 32.00
C GLN A 380 -5.97 2.41 31.77
N TYR A 381 -6.27 3.66 31.40
CA TYR A 381 -7.64 4.17 31.35
C TYR A 381 -8.57 3.32 30.46
N ASP A 382 -8.13 2.99 29.24
CA ASP A 382 -8.96 2.24 28.28
C ASP A 382 -9.01 0.72 28.57
N ARG A 383 -8.14 0.23 29.46
CA ARG A 383 -8.13 -1.16 29.93
C ARG A 383 -8.93 -1.34 31.22
N THR A 384 -9.05 -0.29 32.01
CA THR A 384 -9.85 -0.27 33.22
C THR A 384 -11.33 -0.20 32.85
N LEU A 385 -12.10 -1.21 33.29
CA LEU A 385 -13.56 -1.22 33.22
C LEU A 385 -14.14 -0.87 34.57
N ILE A 386 -15.35 -0.31 34.58
CA ILE A 386 -16.07 0.03 35.79
C ILE A 386 -17.15 -1.01 36.07
N GLU A 387 -17.04 -1.68 37.22
CA GLU A 387 -18.00 -2.66 37.71
C GLU A 387 -18.80 -2.08 38.88
N GLU A 388 -20.04 -1.63 38.63
CA GLU A 388 -20.90 -1.02 39.66
C GLU A 388 -21.11 -1.94 40.88
N GLU A 389 -21.17 -3.26 40.67
CA GLU A 389 -21.31 -4.28 41.73
C GLU A 389 -20.16 -4.25 42.75
N ARG A 390 -19.02 -3.67 42.38
CA ARG A 390 -17.83 -3.53 43.22
C ARG A 390 -17.68 -2.11 43.80
N ASN A 391 -18.72 -1.29 43.72
CA ASN A 391 -18.71 0.14 44.06
C ASN A 391 -17.70 0.96 43.24
N GLU A 392 -17.37 0.50 42.04
CA GLU A 392 -16.61 1.25 41.05
C GLU A 392 -17.55 2.23 40.36
N CYS A 393 -17.04 3.39 39.94
CA CYS A 393 -17.88 4.43 39.36
C CYS A 393 -17.13 5.34 38.39
N TYR A 394 -17.90 6.12 37.64
CA TYR A 394 -17.40 7.28 36.93
C TYR A 394 -17.71 8.55 37.72
N VAL A 395 -16.78 9.49 37.75
CA VAL A 395 -16.96 10.80 38.40
C VAL A 395 -16.54 11.94 37.48
N GLU A 396 -17.08 13.14 37.71
CA GLU A 396 -16.83 14.30 36.85
C GLU A 396 -15.55 15.04 37.24
N THR A 397 -15.22 15.04 38.53
CA THR A 397 -14.12 15.84 39.08
C THR A 397 -13.14 15.00 39.89
N VAL A 398 -11.89 15.43 39.91
CA VAL A 398 -10.83 14.81 40.73
C VAL A 398 -11.15 14.95 42.20
N GLU A 399 -11.74 16.08 42.61
CA GLU A 399 -12.16 16.30 43.99
C GLU A 399 -13.19 15.26 44.44
N GLU A 400 -14.16 14.94 43.59
CA GLU A 400 -15.14 13.88 43.85
C GLU A 400 -14.46 12.50 43.99
N ALA A 401 -13.52 12.17 43.10
CA ALA A 401 -12.77 10.92 43.17
C ALA A 401 -12.02 10.78 44.52
N GLU A 402 -11.28 11.81 44.92
CA GLU A 402 -10.50 11.79 46.17
C GLU A 402 -11.42 11.80 47.41
N LYS A 403 -12.57 12.50 47.39
CA LYS A 403 -13.58 12.44 48.47
C LYS A 403 -14.15 11.04 48.66
N LEU A 404 -14.30 10.26 47.58
CA LEU A 404 -14.72 8.85 47.63
C LEU A 404 -13.59 7.90 48.09
N GLY A 405 -12.40 8.44 48.37
CA GLY A 405 -11.23 7.72 48.85
C GLY A 405 -10.38 7.09 47.75
N TYR A 406 -10.55 7.51 46.49
CA TYR A 406 -9.73 7.03 45.39
C TYR A 406 -8.45 7.86 45.28
N ARG A 407 -7.31 7.20 45.13
CA ARG A 407 -6.03 7.85 44.76
C ARG A 407 -5.78 7.74 43.26
N ARG A 408 -5.00 8.64 42.67
CA ARG A 408 -4.66 8.54 41.24
C ARG A 408 -3.87 7.27 40.94
N ALA A 409 -4.08 6.69 39.77
CA ALA A 409 -3.34 5.54 39.26
C ALA A 409 -1.84 5.81 39.12
N TRP A 410 -1.49 6.97 38.58
CA TRP A 410 -0.11 7.40 38.44
C TRP A 410 0.56 7.55 39.82
N ARG A 411 1.58 6.73 40.08
CA ARG A 411 2.43 6.83 41.27
C ARG A 411 3.71 7.54 40.87
N TRP A 412 3.92 8.75 41.39
CA TRP A 412 5.22 9.40 41.28
C TRP A 412 6.24 8.57 42.06
N LYS A 413 7.15 7.90 41.35
CA LYS A 413 8.38 7.35 41.92
C LYS A 413 9.33 8.54 41.98
N GLY A 414 9.58 9.08 43.17
CA GLY A 414 10.55 10.16 43.34
C GLY A 414 11.91 9.76 42.76
N GLN A 415 12.75 10.75 42.44
CA GLN A 415 14.17 10.45 42.23
C GLN A 415 14.67 9.78 43.51
N GLU A 416 15.13 8.54 43.41
CA GLU A 416 15.99 7.98 44.46
C GLU A 416 17.18 8.93 44.57
N THR A 417 17.23 9.69 45.66
CA THR A 417 18.44 10.36 46.09
C THR A 417 19.42 9.25 46.45
N GLU A 418 20.30 8.89 45.50
CA GLU A 418 21.57 8.23 45.81
C GLU A 418 22.48 9.17 46.60
#